data_AF-A0A8J6Z8Y8-F1
#
_entry.id   AF-A0A8J6Z8Y8-F1
#
_cell.length_a   1.000
_cell.length_b   1.000
_cell.length_c   1.000
_cell.angle_alpha   90.00
_cell.angle_beta   90.00
_cell.angle_gamma   90.00
#
_symmetry.space_group_name_H-M   'P 1'
#
loop_
_entity.id
_entity.type
_entity.pdbx_description
1 polymer ?
#
loop_
_entity_poly.entity_id
_entity_poly.type
_entity_poly.pdbx_seq_one_letter_code
_entity_poly.pdbx_strand_id
1 'polypeptide(L)'
;MNRTTRTVIKIFVIAATAIGCIAAAYYVGSLVTGHALATASDNMNYSRWQEKFFTLTRATGLLNGLCALGWFIAARFAFTVDEVPGAGKRIFWAGICAASAAIALGVPHVYAPMLGIKLNGIIFALFATIFTGAGFWLVTIFTTPLAFKYTPPLSREVLKLFSRR
;
A
#
# COMPACT_ATOMS: atom_id res chain seq x y z
N MET A 1 -25.04 -1.07 14.73
CA MET A 1 -24.53 -0.50 13.45
C MET A 1 -24.85 -1.46 12.31
N ASN A 2 -25.54 -1.00 11.26
CA ASN A 2 -25.98 -1.87 10.16
C ASN A 2 -24.80 -2.31 9.25
N ARG A 3 -25.04 -3.33 8.40
CA ARG A 3 -24.02 -3.93 7.51
C ARG A 3 -23.42 -2.91 6.52
N THR A 4 -24.22 -1.96 6.06
CA THR A 4 -23.85 -0.91 5.11
C THR A 4 -22.88 0.10 5.76
N THR A 5 -23.23 0.63 6.93
CA THR A 5 -22.39 1.55 7.71
C THR A 5 -21.02 0.92 8.03
N ARG A 6 -20.99 -0.38 8.38
CA ARG A 6 -19.73 -1.10 8.62
C ARG A 6 -18.85 -1.21 7.37
N THR A 7 -19.45 -1.39 6.20
CA THR A 7 -18.72 -1.44 4.92
C THR A 7 -18.17 -0.06 4.55
N VAL A 8 -18.98 1.00 4.71
CA VAL A 8 -18.57 2.39 4.45
C VAL A 8 -17.37 2.78 5.32
N ILE A 9 -17.42 2.49 6.62
CA ILE A 9 -16.30 2.77 7.54
C ILE A 9 -15.03 2.05 7.09
N LYS A 10 -15.14 0.79 6.63
CA LYS A 10 -13.97 0.04 6.15
C LYS A 10 -13.38 0.63 4.87
N ILE A 11 -14.21 1.04 3.92
CA ILE A 11 -13.75 1.73 2.71
C ILE A 11 -13.05 3.04 3.08
N PHE A 12 -13.61 3.79 4.04
CA PHE A 12 -12.98 5.00 4.56
C PHE A 12 -11.60 4.71 5.17
N VAL A 13 -11.47 3.64 5.97
CA VAL A 13 -10.17 3.23 6.53
C VAL A 13 -9.16 2.87 5.41
N ILE A 14 -9.60 2.21 4.34
CA ILE A 14 -8.73 1.91 3.18
C ILE A 14 -8.24 3.20 2.53
N ALA A 15 -9.15 4.14 2.25
CA ALA A 15 -8.82 5.42 1.66
C ALA A 15 -7.88 6.25 2.55
N ALA A 16 -8.18 6.33 3.85
CA ALA A 16 -7.35 7.03 4.83
C ALA A 16 -5.95 6.42 4.93
N THR A 17 -5.84 5.09 4.90
CA THR A 17 -4.55 4.39 4.90
C THR A 17 -3.76 4.71 3.63
N ALA A 18 -4.40 4.68 2.45
CA ALA A 18 -3.75 5.03 1.19
C ALA A 18 -3.23 6.48 1.19
N ILE A 19 -4.04 7.42 1.67
CA ILE A 19 -3.64 8.84 1.81
C ILE A 19 -2.47 8.98 2.80
N GLY A 20 -2.54 8.30 3.95
CA GLY A 20 -1.46 8.28 4.94
C GLY A 20 -0.15 7.73 4.38
N CYS A 21 -0.21 6.64 3.60
CA CYS A 21 0.95 6.08 2.91
C CYS A 21 1.53 7.03 1.85
N ILE A 22 0.68 7.71 1.07
CA ILE A 22 1.13 8.72 0.10
C ILE A 22 1.87 9.85 0.81
N ALA A 23 1.28 10.40 1.88
CA ALA A 23 1.90 11.46 2.65
C ALA A 23 3.22 11.00 3.27
N ALA A 24 3.25 9.85 3.93
CA ALA A 24 4.46 9.29 4.53
C ALA A 24 5.56 9.07 3.48
N ALA A 25 5.25 8.46 2.35
CA ALA A 25 6.23 8.21 1.30
C ALA A 25 6.79 9.51 0.70
N TYR A 26 5.92 10.51 0.50
CA TYR A 26 6.32 11.81 -0.01
C TYR A 26 7.24 12.55 0.96
N TYR A 27 6.85 12.70 2.23
CA TYR A 27 7.63 13.46 3.20
C TYR A 27 8.95 12.77 3.55
N VAL A 28 8.92 11.46 3.81
CA VAL A 28 10.14 10.72 4.15
C VAL A 28 11.07 10.65 2.93
N GLY A 29 10.56 10.37 1.73
CA GLY A 29 11.37 10.34 0.51
C GLY A 29 12.03 11.69 0.20
N SER A 30 11.26 12.78 0.33
CA SER A 30 11.76 14.15 0.11
C SER A 30 12.80 14.58 1.13
N LEU A 31 12.65 14.16 2.40
CA LEU A 31 13.57 14.48 3.49
C LEU A 31 14.89 13.70 3.37
N VAL A 32 14.82 12.41 3.03
CA VAL A 32 16.01 11.53 3.01
C VAL A 32 16.86 11.76 1.76
N THR A 33 16.22 12.03 0.61
CA THR A 33 16.94 11.98 -0.68
C THR A 33 16.72 13.18 -1.59
N GLY A 34 15.75 14.04 -1.26
CA GLY A 34 15.21 14.97 -2.25
C GLY A 34 16.20 16.03 -2.75
N HIS A 35 17.04 16.60 -1.88
CA HIS A 35 18.04 17.59 -2.32
C HIS A 35 19.10 16.97 -3.25
N ALA A 36 19.65 15.81 -2.87
CA ALA A 36 20.67 15.12 -3.66
C ALA A 36 20.12 14.63 -5.02
N LEU A 37 18.87 14.13 -5.03
CA LEU A 37 18.22 13.65 -6.24
C LEU A 37 17.75 14.80 -7.15
N ALA A 38 17.37 15.95 -6.59
CA ALA A 38 17.06 17.13 -7.39
C ALA A 38 18.29 17.59 -8.19
N THR A 39 19.46 17.68 -7.55
CA THR A 39 20.72 18.06 -8.22
C THR A 39 21.21 17.03 -9.24
N ALA A 40 20.91 15.75 -9.02
CA ALA A 40 21.28 14.68 -9.95
C ALA A 40 20.32 14.59 -11.16
N SER A 41 19.11 15.15 -11.03
CA SER A 41 18.08 15.15 -12.07
C SER A 41 18.30 16.31 -13.05
N ASP A 42 17.80 16.16 -14.27
CA ASP A 42 18.16 17.03 -15.40
C ASP A 42 17.75 18.50 -15.15
N ASN A 43 18.74 19.35 -14.81
CA ASN A 43 18.58 20.77 -14.51
C ASN A 43 17.37 21.09 -13.62
N MET A 44 17.21 20.32 -12.54
CA MET A 44 16.03 20.40 -11.69
C MET A 44 16.33 21.10 -10.37
N ASN A 45 15.54 22.13 -10.05
CA ASN A 45 15.52 22.67 -8.69
C ASN A 45 14.69 21.77 -7.76
N TYR A 46 14.87 21.94 -6.46
CA TYR A 46 14.22 21.10 -5.46
C TYR A 46 12.69 21.15 -5.52
N SER A 47 12.11 22.34 -5.69
CA SER A 47 10.64 22.52 -5.78
C SER A 47 10.03 21.74 -6.94
N ARG A 48 10.64 21.82 -8.14
CA ARG A 48 10.14 21.12 -9.32
C ARG A 48 10.33 19.61 -9.21
N TRP A 49 11.41 19.17 -8.55
CA TRP A 49 11.62 17.76 -8.25
C TRP A 49 10.54 17.26 -7.29
N GLN A 50 10.20 18.02 -6.24
CA GLN A 50 9.15 17.66 -5.28
C GLN A 50 7.77 17.52 -5.93
N GLU A 51 7.37 18.41 -6.83
CA GLU A 51 6.09 18.32 -7.55
C GLU A 51 5.99 17.02 -8.38
N LYS A 52 7.07 16.69 -9.09
CA LYS A 52 7.16 15.47 -9.90
C LYS A 52 7.19 14.22 -9.03
N PHE A 53 7.96 14.25 -7.94
CA PHE A 53 8.02 13.18 -6.96
C PHE A 53 6.67 12.94 -6.27
N PHE A 54 5.93 14.01 -5.95
CA PHE A 54 4.57 13.92 -5.42
C PHE A 54 3.63 13.27 -6.43
N THR A 55 3.70 13.67 -7.71
CA THR A 55 2.90 13.08 -8.79
C THR A 55 3.15 11.57 -8.90
N LEU A 56 4.41 11.17 -8.85
CA LEU A 56 4.81 9.76 -8.88
C LEU A 56 4.32 8.98 -7.65
N THR A 57 4.52 9.55 -6.46
CA THR A 57 4.11 8.95 -5.18
C THR A 57 2.59 8.75 -5.15
N ARG A 58 1.84 9.75 -5.62
CA ARG A 58 0.38 9.68 -5.74
C ARG A 58 -0.07 8.59 -6.69
N ALA A 59 0.53 8.49 -7.89
CA ALA A 59 0.19 7.44 -8.85
C ALA A 59 0.42 6.04 -8.26
N THR A 60 1.57 5.84 -7.61
CA THR A 60 1.92 4.57 -6.96
C THR A 60 0.96 4.24 -5.82
N GLY A 61 0.64 5.22 -4.98
CA GLY A 61 -0.26 5.05 -3.84
C GLY A 61 -1.70 4.79 -4.25
N LEU A 62 -2.20 5.42 -5.32
CA LEU A 62 -3.53 5.15 -5.86
C LEU A 62 -3.65 3.71 -6.37
N LEU A 63 -2.68 3.25 -7.16
CA LEU A 63 -2.69 1.88 -7.69
C LEU A 63 -2.57 0.84 -6.56
N ASN A 64 -1.74 1.08 -5.55
CA ASN A 64 -1.67 0.23 -4.36
C ASN A 64 -2.96 0.26 -3.54
N GLY A 65 -3.60 1.42 -3.41
CA GLY A 65 -4.90 1.57 -2.77
C GLY A 65 -5.98 0.73 -3.48
N LEU A 66 -5.96 0.68 -4.81
CA LEU A 66 -6.84 -0.18 -5.61
C LEU A 66 -6.57 -1.68 -5.37
N CYS A 67 -5.31 -2.10 -5.23
CA CYS A 67 -5.00 -3.48 -4.84
C CYS A 67 -5.57 -3.84 -3.47
N ALA A 68 -5.39 -2.94 -2.48
CA ALA A 68 -5.91 -3.14 -1.13
C ALA A 68 -7.45 -3.18 -1.10
N LEU A 69 -8.10 -2.33 -1.90
CA LEU A 69 -9.55 -2.35 -2.11
C LEU A 69 -10.01 -3.64 -2.81
N GLY A 70 -9.29 -4.09 -3.83
CA GLY A 70 -9.55 -5.34 -4.54
C GLY A 70 -9.50 -6.55 -3.61
N TRP A 71 -8.49 -6.61 -2.73
CA TRP A 71 -8.44 -7.63 -1.67
C TRP A 71 -9.64 -7.55 -0.73
N PHE A 72 -10.00 -6.34 -0.25
CA PHE A 72 -11.16 -6.17 0.62
C PHE A 72 -12.47 -6.66 -0.03
N ILE A 73 -12.68 -6.33 -1.32
CA ILE A 73 -13.85 -6.77 -2.07
C ILE A 73 -13.84 -8.30 -2.22
N ALA A 74 -12.72 -8.89 -2.63
CA ALA A 74 -12.59 -10.34 -2.79
C ALA A 74 -12.87 -11.08 -1.47
N ALA A 75 -12.27 -10.62 -0.37
CA ALA A 75 -12.44 -11.20 0.96
C ALA A 75 -13.85 -11.04 1.55
N ARG A 76 -14.65 -10.08 1.05
CA ARG A 76 -15.98 -9.80 1.59
C ARG A 76 -17.11 -10.34 0.71
N PHE A 77 -16.90 -10.45 -0.59
CA PHE A 77 -17.96 -10.76 -1.55
C PHE A 77 -17.64 -11.94 -2.48
N ALA A 78 -16.37 -12.19 -2.80
CA ALA A 78 -16.00 -13.25 -3.74
C ALA A 78 -15.76 -14.60 -3.06
N PHE A 79 -15.19 -14.60 -1.85
CA PHE A 79 -14.94 -15.84 -1.11
C PHE A 79 -16.06 -16.15 -0.13
N THR A 80 -16.68 -17.32 -0.27
CA THR A 80 -17.50 -17.91 0.79
C THR A 80 -16.58 -18.46 1.90
N VAL A 81 -17.11 -18.51 3.13
CA VAL A 81 -16.34 -19.00 4.28
C VAL A 81 -15.99 -20.48 4.12
N ASP A 82 -16.84 -21.23 3.41
CA ASP A 82 -16.83 -22.70 3.36
C ASP A 82 -16.10 -23.30 2.14
N GLU A 83 -15.83 -22.55 1.07
CA GLU A 83 -15.38 -23.13 -0.21
C GLU A 83 -13.87 -23.32 -0.39
N VAL A 84 -13.01 -22.92 0.57
CA VAL A 84 -11.56 -23.09 0.37
C VAL A 84 -10.85 -23.45 1.68
N PRO A 85 -10.09 -24.57 1.75
CA PRO A 85 -9.14 -24.76 2.83
C PRO A 85 -8.20 -23.55 2.84
N GLY A 86 -7.83 -23.05 4.03
CA GLY A 86 -7.17 -21.74 4.21
C GLY A 86 -5.94 -21.46 3.33
N ALA A 87 -5.35 -22.47 2.67
CA ALA A 87 -4.30 -22.34 1.66
C ALA A 87 -4.69 -21.52 0.42
N GLY A 88 -5.85 -21.72 -0.22
CA GLY A 88 -6.18 -21.01 -1.46
C GLY A 88 -6.42 -19.50 -1.25
N LYS A 89 -7.02 -19.14 -0.11
CA LYS A 89 -7.22 -17.74 0.32
C LYS A 89 -5.88 -17.04 0.60
N ARG A 90 -4.90 -17.77 1.16
CA ARG A 90 -3.54 -17.26 1.39
C ARG A 90 -2.77 -17.04 0.10
N ILE A 91 -2.90 -17.94 -0.86
CA ILE A 91 -2.27 -17.82 -2.18
C ILE A 91 -2.82 -16.58 -2.90
N PHE A 92 -4.15 -16.37 -2.88
CA PHE A 92 -4.74 -15.19 -3.50
C PHE A 92 -4.32 -13.89 -2.80
N TRP A 93 -4.31 -13.86 -1.46
CA TRP A 93 -3.78 -12.73 -0.71
C TRP A 93 -2.32 -12.43 -1.06
N ALA A 94 -1.48 -13.46 -1.10
CA ALA A 94 -0.07 -13.33 -1.46
C ALA A 94 0.11 -12.86 -2.91
N GLY A 95 -0.76 -13.30 -3.83
CA GLY A 95 -0.81 -12.82 -5.21
C GLY A 95 -1.12 -11.32 -5.30
N ILE A 96 -2.12 -10.83 -4.57
CA ILE A 96 -2.41 -9.38 -4.51
C ILE A 96 -1.27 -8.62 -3.81
N CYS A 97 -0.68 -9.19 -2.76
CA CYS A 97 0.49 -8.60 -2.11
C CYS A 97 1.69 -8.48 -3.07
N ALA A 98 1.93 -9.51 -3.89
CA ALA A 98 2.98 -9.50 -4.90
C ALA A 98 2.68 -8.48 -6.01
N ALA A 99 1.42 -8.37 -6.44
CA ALA A 99 1.00 -7.32 -7.38
C ALA A 99 1.19 -5.91 -6.79
N SER A 100 0.86 -5.72 -5.51
CA SER A 100 1.13 -4.49 -4.78
C SER A 100 2.63 -4.16 -4.74
N ALA A 101 3.49 -5.16 -4.44
CA ALA A 101 4.95 -4.99 -4.48
C ALA A 101 5.44 -4.62 -5.89
N ALA A 102 4.94 -5.30 -6.91
CA ALA A 102 5.27 -5.03 -8.29
C ALA A 102 4.86 -3.62 -8.71
N ILE A 103 3.71 -3.11 -8.27
CA ILE A 103 3.30 -1.72 -8.50
C ILE A 103 4.21 -0.75 -7.74
N ALA A 104 4.48 -1.02 -6.46
CA ALA A 104 5.30 -0.16 -5.62
C ALA A 104 6.73 0.02 -6.16
N LEU A 105 7.27 -0.99 -6.85
CA LEU A 105 8.59 -0.95 -7.48
C LEU A 105 8.55 -0.52 -8.94
N GLY A 106 7.59 -1.05 -9.70
CA GLY A 106 7.49 -0.88 -11.14
C GLY A 106 7.00 0.51 -11.57
N VAL A 107 6.03 1.09 -10.86
CA VAL A 107 5.52 2.43 -11.21
C VAL A 107 6.63 3.48 -11.10
N PRO A 108 7.39 3.59 -9.99
CA PRO A 108 8.54 4.48 -9.93
C PRO A 108 9.58 4.21 -11.01
N HIS A 109 9.84 2.94 -11.32
CA HIS A 109 10.85 2.57 -12.30
C HIS A 109 10.49 3.07 -13.71
N VAL A 110 9.22 2.95 -14.09
CA VAL A 110 8.73 3.31 -15.44
C VAL A 110 8.43 4.81 -15.55
N TYR A 111 7.82 5.42 -14.53
CA TYR A 111 7.33 6.80 -14.60
C TYR A 111 8.37 7.84 -14.21
N ALA A 112 9.36 7.51 -13.38
CA ALA A 112 10.40 8.48 -13.00
C ALA A 112 11.20 9.02 -14.21
N PRO A 113 11.63 8.18 -15.18
CA PRO A 113 12.28 8.65 -16.40
C PRO A 113 11.37 9.54 -17.26
N MET A 114 10.07 9.21 -17.37
CA MET A 114 9.09 10.02 -18.11
C MET A 114 8.91 11.41 -17.50
N LEU A 115 9.08 11.51 -16.18
CA LEU A 115 9.05 12.78 -15.45
C LEU A 115 10.43 13.47 -15.43
N GLY A 116 11.49 12.83 -15.94
CA GLY A 116 12.86 13.35 -15.91
C GLY A 116 13.47 13.44 -14.50
N ILE A 117 12.95 12.67 -13.53
CA ILE A 117 13.51 12.60 -12.18
C ILE A 117 14.34 11.32 -12.03
N LYS A 118 15.49 11.44 -11.37
CA LYS A 118 16.29 10.28 -10.98
C LYS A 118 15.90 9.82 -9.58
N LEU A 119 15.83 8.51 -9.41
CA LEU A 119 15.56 7.84 -8.13
C LEU A 119 16.73 6.93 -7.78
N ASN A 120 16.92 6.68 -6.49
CA ASN A 120 17.90 5.72 -5.99
C ASN A 120 17.20 4.50 -5.35
N GLY A 121 17.97 3.47 -5.01
CA GLY A 121 17.47 2.25 -4.37
C GLY A 121 16.72 2.48 -3.05
N ILE A 122 17.06 3.55 -2.32
CA ILE A 122 16.40 3.91 -1.05
C ILE A 122 14.93 4.26 -1.28
N ILE A 123 14.62 5.03 -2.34
CA ILE A 123 13.23 5.36 -2.69
C ILE A 123 12.42 4.11 -3.04
N PHE A 124 13.00 3.18 -3.81
CA PHE A 124 12.32 1.92 -4.15
C PHE A 124 12.03 1.08 -2.90
N ALA A 125 13.01 0.94 -2.00
CA ALA A 125 12.82 0.25 -0.73
C ALA A 125 11.72 0.91 0.11
N LEU A 126 11.75 2.25 0.22
CA LEU A 126 10.76 3.04 0.93
C LEU A 126 9.35 2.86 0.37
N PHE A 127 9.20 2.83 -0.95
CA PHE A 127 7.90 2.63 -1.60
C PHE A 127 7.36 1.22 -1.32
N ALA A 128 8.19 0.18 -1.47
CA ALA A 128 7.80 -1.18 -1.15
C ALA A 128 7.41 -1.33 0.34
N THR A 129 8.20 -0.77 1.25
CA THR A 129 7.92 -0.81 2.69
C THR A 129 6.65 -0.04 3.05
N ILE A 130 6.42 1.14 2.50
CA ILE A 130 5.27 1.97 2.89
C ILE A 130 3.98 1.49 2.23
N PHE A 131 3.97 1.24 0.92
CA PHE A 131 2.73 0.89 0.21
C PHE A 131 2.35 -0.58 0.39
N THR A 132 3.31 -1.49 0.22
CA THR A 132 3.04 -2.93 0.34
C THR A 132 3.25 -3.40 1.77
N GLY A 133 4.35 -3.00 2.40
CA GLY A 133 4.68 -3.43 3.77
C GLY A 133 3.71 -2.90 4.81
N ALA A 134 3.47 -1.59 4.87
CA ALA A 134 2.58 -0.97 5.84
C ALA A 134 1.15 -0.84 5.29
N GLY A 135 0.96 -0.24 4.11
CA GLY A 135 -0.36 0.07 3.56
C GLY A 135 -1.24 -1.15 3.36
N PHE A 136 -0.79 -2.10 2.55
CA PHE A 136 -1.54 -3.33 2.27
C PHE A 136 -1.79 -4.18 3.52
N TRP A 137 -0.82 -4.25 4.42
CA TRP A 137 -0.95 -4.95 5.70
C TRP A 137 -1.94 -4.29 6.66
N LEU A 138 -1.87 -2.98 6.86
CA LEU A 138 -2.80 -2.25 7.73
C LEU A 138 -4.23 -2.41 7.22
N VAL A 139 -4.45 -2.27 5.91
CA VAL A 139 -5.75 -2.56 5.29
C VAL A 139 -6.20 -3.99 5.57
N THR A 140 -5.30 -4.97 5.43
CA THR A 140 -5.59 -6.38 5.70
C THR A 140 -6.01 -6.60 7.16
N ILE A 141 -5.34 -5.97 8.12
CA ILE A 141 -5.65 -6.12 9.55
C ILE A 141 -7.00 -5.48 9.91
N PHE A 142 -7.25 -4.26 9.42
CA PHE A 142 -8.39 -3.47 9.87
C PHE A 142 -9.69 -3.77 9.12
N THR A 143 -9.60 -4.11 7.83
CA THR A 143 -10.79 -4.08 6.95
C THR A 143 -11.28 -5.48 6.56
N THR A 144 -10.38 -6.47 6.50
CA THR A 144 -10.74 -7.86 6.14
C THR A 144 -11.63 -8.51 7.22
N PRO A 145 -12.65 -9.34 6.86
CA PRO A 145 -13.44 -10.06 7.86
C PRO A 145 -12.57 -11.06 8.64
N LEU A 146 -12.93 -11.36 9.89
CA LEU A 146 -12.13 -12.19 10.82
C LEU A 146 -11.73 -13.54 10.22
N ALA A 147 -12.63 -14.23 9.52
CA ALA A 147 -12.35 -15.49 8.83
C ALA A 147 -11.18 -15.41 7.82
N PHE A 148 -10.86 -14.20 7.35
CA PHE A 148 -9.83 -13.91 6.36
C PHE A 148 -8.67 -13.05 6.92
N LYS A 149 -8.72 -12.62 8.19
CA LYS A 149 -7.65 -11.82 8.82
C LYS A 149 -6.36 -12.62 9.08
N TYR A 150 -6.42 -13.95 9.02
CA TYR A 150 -5.34 -14.87 9.40
C TYR A 150 -4.48 -15.39 8.23
N THR A 151 -4.50 -14.68 7.10
CA THR A 151 -3.63 -14.97 5.94
C THR A 151 -2.19 -14.42 6.00
N PRO A 152 -1.81 -13.47 6.90
CA PRO A 152 -0.40 -13.10 7.05
C PRO A 152 0.36 -13.97 8.07
N PRO A 153 1.64 -14.33 7.83
CA PRO A 153 2.50 -14.92 8.86
C PRO A 153 2.66 -13.95 10.05
N LEU A 154 2.66 -14.45 11.30
CA LEU A 154 2.76 -13.69 12.57
C LEU A 154 1.51 -12.92 13.07
N SER A 155 0.41 -12.88 12.31
CA SER A 155 -0.82 -12.15 12.69
C SER A 155 -1.54 -12.67 13.96
N ARG A 156 -1.32 -13.93 14.38
CA ARG A 156 -1.95 -14.51 15.58
C ARG A 156 -1.49 -13.86 16.89
N GLU A 157 -0.23 -13.45 16.99
CA GLU A 157 0.32 -12.88 18.23
C GLU A 157 -0.14 -11.43 18.46
N VAL A 158 -0.25 -10.64 17.39
CA VAL A 158 -0.76 -9.26 17.45
C VAL A 158 -2.25 -9.23 17.83
N LEU A 159 -3.04 -10.23 17.45
CA LEU A 159 -4.46 -10.29 17.79
C LEU A 159 -4.74 -10.65 19.25
N LYS A 160 -3.90 -11.46 19.89
CA LYS A 160 -3.99 -11.74 21.34
C LYS A 160 -3.83 -10.46 22.18
N LEU A 161 -3.10 -9.47 21.68
CA LEU A 161 -2.92 -8.16 22.31
C LEU A 161 -4.19 -7.29 22.23
N PHE A 162 -4.98 -7.41 21.15
CA PHE A 162 -6.19 -6.61 20.94
C PHE A 162 -7.51 -7.31 21.32
N SER A 163 -7.50 -8.64 21.51
CA SER A 163 -8.68 -9.41 21.96
C SER A 163 -8.76 -9.59 23.49
N ARG A 164 -7.82 -9.00 24.24
CA ARG A 164 -7.79 -9.00 25.72
C ARG A 164 -8.49 -7.78 26.35
N ARG A 165 -9.38 -7.11 25.63
CA ARG A 165 -10.25 -6.05 26.16
C ARG A 165 -11.70 -6.42 25.99
#